data_AF-A0A1E4A9K3-F1
#
_entry.id   AF-A0A1E4A9K3-F1
#
_cell.length_a   1.000
_cell.length_b   1.000
_cell.length_c   1.000
_cell.angle_alpha   90.00
_cell.angle_beta   90.00
_cell.angle_gamma   90.00
#
_symmetry.space_group_name_H-M   'P 1'
#
loop_
_entity.id
_entity.type
_entity.pdbx_description
1 polymer ?
#
loop_
_entity_poly.entity_id
_entity_poly.type
_entity_poly.pdbx_seq_one_letter_code
_entity_poly.pdbx_strand_id
1 'polypeptide(L)' 'MENLTSFPELAYLTPTTRERALMLAGELIRQGISTKDAVSQAILSAKNWAVKSVNRTVWKRLRKMEA' A
#
# COMPACT_ATOMS: atom_id res chain seq x y z
N MET A 1 15.36 -9.89 9.03
CA MET A 1 14.28 -9.06 8.45
C MET A 1 14.95 -7.79 7.95
N GLU A 2 14.92 -7.52 6.65
CA GLU A 2 15.31 -6.20 6.17
C GLU A 2 14.48 -5.15 6.90
N ASN A 3 15.10 -4.03 7.27
CA ASN A 3 14.49 -3.04 8.14
C ASN A 3 13.50 -2.22 7.32
N LEU A 4 12.31 -2.77 7.05
CA LEU A 4 11.28 -2.15 6.20
C LEU A 4 10.82 -0.78 6.70
N THR A 5 11.09 -0.45 7.96
CA THR A 5 10.81 0.87 8.56
C THR A 5 11.80 1.94 8.14
N SER A 6 12.92 1.60 7.48
CA SER A 6 13.92 2.57 7.01
C SER A 6 13.52 3.31 5.73
N PHE A 7 12.46 2.87 5.05
CA PHE A 7 11.96 3.51 3.84
C PHE A 7 11.21 4.81 4.18
N PRO A 8 11.75 5.99 3.85
CA PRO A 8 11.14 7.27 4.20
C PRO A 8 9.73 7.44 3.60
N GLU A 9 9.44 6.74 2.50
CA GLU A 9 8.13 6.76 1.84
C GLU A 9 7.00 6.24 2.73
N LEU A 10 7.29 5.37 3.69
CA LEU A 10 6.33 4.84 4.66
C LEU A 10 6.01 5.86 5.76
N ALA A 11 6.93 6.77 6.07
CA ALA A 11 6.77 7.76 7.15
C ALA A 11 5.67 8.78 6.85
N TYR A 12 5.38 9.04 5.57
CA TYR A 12 4.31 9.96 5.13
C TYR A 12 2.91 9.33 5.13
N LEU A 13 2.80 8.02 5.42
CA LEU A 13 1.52 7.34 5.53
C LEU A 13 0.93 7.50 6.93
N THR A 14 -0.40 7.52 7.01
CA THR A 14 -1.12 7.40 8.30
C THR A 14 -0.75 6.06 8.97
N PRO A 15 -0.84 5.95 10.30
CA PRO A 15 -0.46 4.71 11.01
C PRO A 15 -1.11 3.46 10.43
N THR A 16 -2.43 3.49 10.17
CA THR A 16 -3.17 2.35 9.60
C THR A 16 -2.76 2.03 8.17
N THR A 17 -2.50 3.04 7.33
CA THR A 17 -2.04 2.80 5.95
C THR A 17 -0.60 2.28 5.93
N ARG A 18 0.24 2.73 6.87
CA ARG A 18 1.62 2.27 7.05
C ARG A 18 1.70 0.81 7.47
N GLU A 19 0.93 0.41 8.48
CA GLU A 19 0.87 -0.99 8.93
C GLU A 19 0.45 -1.91 7.79
N ARG A 20 -0.58 -1.52 7.03
CA ARG A 20 -1.03 -2.28 5.87
C ARG A 20 0.05 -2.40 4.79
N ALA A 21 0.77 -1.31 4.51
CA ALA A 21 1.87 -1.32 3.56
C ALA A 21 3.01 -2.24 4.02
N LEU A 22 3.37 -2.23 5.31
CA LEU A 22 4.39 -3.11 5.87
C LEU A 22 4.02 -4.59 5.76
N MET A 23 2.76 -4.94 6.06
CA MET A 23 2.25 -6.31 5.90
C MET A 23 2.36 -6.78 4.46
N LEU A 24 1.87 -5.98 3.50
CA LEU A 24 1.92 -6.29 2.08
C LEU A 24 3.36 -6.39 1.56
N ALA A 25 4.25 -5.49 1.97
CA ALA A 25 5.66 -5.55 1.59
C ALA A 25 6.30 -6.86 2.08
N GLY A 26 6.03 -7.28 3.32
CA GLY A 26 6.50 -8.55 3.86
C GLY A 26 5.97 -9.77 3.09
N GLU A 27 4.73 -9.72 2.59
CA GLU A 27 4.17 -10.77 1.72
C GLU A 27 4.87 -10.83 0.37
N LEU A 28 5.06 -9.68 -0.28
CA LEU A 28 5.71 -9.58 -1.59
C LEU A 28 7.18 -10.03 -1.54
N ILE A 29 7.90 -9.68 -0.46
CA ILE A 29 9.27 -10.15 -0.23
C ILE A 29 9.31 -11.67 -0.05
N ARG A 30 8.36 -12.26 0.68
CA ARG A 30 8.23 -13.73 0.79
C ARG A 30 7.95 -14.40 -0.55
N GLN A 31 7.37 -13.68 -1.52
CA GLN A 31 7.14 -14.15 -2.88
C GLN A 31 8.35 -13.96 -3.80
N GLY A 32 9.48 -13.45 -3.29
CA GLY A 32 10.72 -13.27 -4.04
C GLY A 32 10.82 -11.94 -4.78
N ILE A 33 9.91 -11.00 -4.54
CA ILE A 33 9.99 -9.64 -5.10
C ILE A 33 11.09 -8.88 -4.37
N SER A 34 11.85 -8.05 -5.10
CA SER A 34 12.89 -7.20 -4.50
C SER A 34 12.28 -6.29 -3.44
N THR A 35 13.01 -6.01 -2.37
CA THR A 35 12.55 -5.19 -1.24
C THR A 35 12.03 -3.83 -1.68
N LYS A 36 12.73 -3.20 -2.62
CA LYS A 36 12.37 -1.89 -3.16
C LYS A 36 11.06 -1.94 -3.94
N ASP A 37 10.89 -2.96 -4.79
CA ASP A 37 9.67 -3.12 -5.59
C ASP A 37 8.49 -3.54 -4.71
N ALA A 38 8.72 -4.44 -3.76
CA ALA A 38 7.74 -4.87 -2.78
C ALA A 38 7.20 -3.68 -1.96
N VAL A 39 8.10 -2.83 -1.44
CA VAL A 39 7.70 -1.63 -0.70
C VAL A 39 6.93 -0.66 -1.61
N SER A 40 7.41 -0.41 -2.83
CA SER A 40 6.73 0.50 -3.77
C SER A 40 5.31 0.02 -4.12
N GLN A 41 5.16 -1.26 -4.45
CA GLN A 41 3.87 -1.88 -4.76
C GLN A 41 2.94 -1.91 -3.54
N ALA A 42 3.47 -2.20 -2.36
CA ALA A 42 2.71 -2.23 -1.12
C ALA A 42 2.19 -0.86 -0.73
N ILE A 43 3.01 0.20 -0.87
CA ILE A 43 2.60 1.58 -0.63
C ILE A 43 1.45 1.98 -1.55
N LEU A 44 1.58 1.70 -2.85
CA LEU A 44 0.54 2.01 -3.83
C LEU A 44 -0.77 1.30 -3.49
N SER A 45 -0.69 0.01 -3.16
CA SER A 45 -1.83 -0.81 -2.80
C SER A 45 -2.51 -0.32 -1.51
N ALA A 46 -1.72 0.05 -0.49
CA ALA A 46 -2.23 0.59 0.76
C ALA A 46 -2.90 1.96 0.58
N LYS A 47 -2.34 2.86 -0.26
CA LYS A 47 -2.95 4.14 -0.61
C LYS A 47 -4.29 3.96 -1.31
N ASN A 48 -4.35 3.07 -2.30
CA ASN A 48 -5.59 2.75 -3.01
C ASN A 48 -6.67 2.20 -2.08
N TRP A 49 -6.26 1.34 -1.14
CA TRP A 49 -7.15 0.86 -0.09
C TRP A 49 -7.67 2.00 0.81
N ALA A 50 -6.80 2.93 1.22
CA ALA A 50 -7.17 4.06 2.07
C ALA A 50 -8.16 5.01 1.36
N VAL A 51 -7.95 5.31 0.07
CA VAL A 51 -8.89 6.12 -0.71
C VAL A 51 -10.25 5.41 -0.81
N LYS A 52 -10.23 4.09 -1.06
CA LYS A 52 -11.45 3.28 -1.11
C LYS A 52 -12.17 3.21 0.23
N SER A 53 -11.46 3.22 1.35
CA SER A 53 -12.06 3.16 2.69
C SER A 53 -12.70 4.49 3.08
N VAL A 54 -12.07 5.63 2.76
CA VAL A 54 -12.58 6.97 3.08
C VAL A 54 -13.90 7.26 2.37
N ASN A 55 -14.04 6.93 1.08
CA ASN A 55 -15.30 7.13 0.37
C ASN A 55 -15.58 6.01 -0.63
N ARG A 56 -16.05 4.88 -0.10
CA ARG A 56 -16.38 3.68 -0.88
C ARG A 56 -17.42 3.94 -1.98
N THR A 57 -18.35 4.88 -1.75
CA THR A 57 -19.39 5.23 -2.72
C THR A 57 -18.80 5.97 -3.92
N VAL A 58 -17.96 6.97 -3.68
CA VAL A 58 -17.26 7.71 -4.74
C VAL A 58 -16.31 6.79 -5.50
N TRP A 59 -15.53 5.96 -4.80
CA TRP A 59 -14.63 4.99 -5.43
C TRP A 59 -15.35 4.02 -6.38
N LYS A 60 -16.51 3.49 -5.97
CA LYS A 60 -17.35 2.64 -6.83
C LYS A 60 -17.86 3.38 -8.07
N ARG A 61 -18.18 4.68 -7.96
CA ARG A 61 -18.64 5.50 -9.09
C ARG A 61 -17.50 5.76 -10.08
N LEU A 62 -16.33 6.19 -9.60
CA LEU A 62 -15.16 6.45 -10.45
C LEU A 62 -14.73 5.20 -11.22
N ARG A 63 -14.64 4.04 -10.55
CA ARG A 63 -14.28 2.78 -11.21
C ARG A 63 -15.25 2.35 -12.31
N LYS A 64 -16.54 2.72 -12.21
CA LYS A 64 -17.53 2.45 -13.25
C LYS A 64 -17.40 3.37 -14.47
N MET A 65 -16.76 4.53 -14.33
CA MET A 65 -16.54 5.48 -15.43
C MET A 65 -15.26 5.16 -16.21
N GLU A 66 -14.33 4.40 -15.61
CA GLU A 66 -13.09 3.92 -16.24
C GLU A 66 -13.23 2.55 -16.93
N ALA A 67 -14.39 1.90 -16.82
CA ALA A 67 -14.67 0.56 -17.37
C ALA A 67 -15.57 0.66 -18.61
#